data_AF-A0A7S1R9P7-F1
#
_entry.id   AF-A0A7S1R9P7-F1
#
_cell.length_a   1.000
_cell.length_b   1.000
_cell.length_c   1.000
_cell.angle_alpha   90.00
_cell.angle_beta   90.00
_cell.angle_gamma   90.00
#
_symmetry.space_group_name_H-M   'P 1'
#
loop_
_entity.id
_entity.type
_entity.pdbx_description
1 polymer ?
#
loop_
_entity_poly.entity_id
_entity_poly.type
_entity_poly.pdbx_seq_one_letter_code
_entity_poly.pdbx_strand_id
1 'polypeptide(L)'
;IGSCNVDVDPSNGALRELSISCAEAGFGTLGLKVAVAGETAKPEPPADGPKDGQKVKAAKEYLSKHGLEVRLSEAMQAVLREKPSDPAEFLANKLMASRE
;
A
#
# COMPACT_ATOMS: atom_id res chain seq x y z
N ILE A 1 24.31 -15.39 -8.07
CA ILE A 1 24.12 -14.23 -7.16
C ILE A 1 24.48 -12.95 -7.91
N GLY A 2 23.64 -11.90 -7.92
CA GLY A 2 23.92 -10.64 -8.65
C GLY A 2 24.41 -9.52 -7.71
N SER A 3 25.35 -8.68 -8.17
CA SER A 3 25.86 -7.52 -7.41
C SER A 3 25.70 -6.22 -8.21
N CYS A 4 25.36 -5.13 -7.52
CA CYS A 4 25.24 -3.79 -8.09
C CYS A 4 25.81 -2.75 -7.13
N ASN A 5 26.52 -1.76 -7.67
CA ASN A 5 27.09 -0.67 -6.89
C ASN A 5 26.13 0.52 -6.88
N VAL A 6 25.87 1.05 -5.69
CA VAL A 6 25.01 2.22 -5.48
C VAL A 6 25.84 3.32 -4.82
N ASP A 7 25.94 4.46 -5.50
CA ASP A 7 26.48 5.68 -4.90
C ASP A 7 25.49 6.25 -3.88
N VAL A 8 25.94 6.60 -2.68
CA VAL A 8 25.09 7.06 -1.58
C VAL A 8 25.37 8.55 -1.32
N ASP A 9 25.17 9.37 -2.36
CA ASP A 9 25.20 10.83 -2.19
C ASP A 9 23.82 11.36 -1.75
N PRO A 10 23.71 12.00 -0.57
CA PRO A 10 22.44 12.48 -0.03
C PRO A 10 21.87 13.69 -0.79
N SER A 11 22.67 14.36 -1.64
CA SER A 11 22.21 15.47 -2.49
C SER A 11 21.41 14.96 -3.68
N ASN A 12 21.58 13.68 -4.05
CA ASN A 12 20.91 13.05 -5.17
C ASN A 12 19.71 12.22 -4.70
N GLY A 13 18.75 12.88 -4.03
CA GLY A 13 17.54 12.28 -3.42
C GLY A 13 16.48 11.73 -4.39
N ALA A 14 16.83 11.43 -5.63
CA ALA A 14 15.90 10.84 -6.61
C ALA A 14 15.85 9.31 -6.49
N LEU A 15 14.67 8.73 -6.74
CA LEU A 15 14.48 7.27 -6.90
C LEU A 15 15.39 6.76 -8.03
N ARG A 16 16.31 5.85 -7.71
CA ARG A 16 17.22 5.23 -8.69
C ARG A 16 16.72 3.86 -9.08
N GLU A 17 16.58 3.60 -10.38
CA GLU A 17 16.25 2.27 -10.89
C GLU A 17 17.53 1.48 -11.15
N LEU A 18 17.65 0.32 -10.51
CA LEU A 18 18.78 -0.60 -10.60
C LEU A 18 18.33 -1.84 -11.35
N SER A 19 19.17 -2.33 -12.25
CA SER A 19 18.95 -3.59 -12.96
C SER A 19 20.00 -4.61 -12.52
N ILE A 20 19.57 -5.63 -11.78
CA ILE A 20 20.44 -6.70 -11.27
C ILE A 20 20.31 -7.92 -12.17
N SER A 21 21.37 -8.29 -12.88
CA SER A 21 21.38 -9.51 -13.70
C SER A 21 21.52 -10.75 -12.81
N CYS A 22 20.41 -11.45 -12.56
CA CYS A 22 20.33 -12.69 -11.80
C CYS A 22 20.39 -13.93 -12.73
N ALA A 23 21.24 -13.88 -13.76
CA ALA A 23 21.31 -14.89 -14.81
C ALA A 23 21.60 -16.32 -14.28
N GLU A 24 22.40 -16.44 -13.22
CA GLU A 24 22.81 -17.72 -12.64
C GLU A 24 21.66 -18.49 -11.94
N ALA A 25 20.62 -17.78 -11.50
CA ALA A 25 19.48 -18.37 -10.79
C ALA A 25 18.23 -18.53 -11.68
N GLY A 26 18.35 -18.28 -13.00
CA GLY A 26 17.24 -18.41 -13.96
C GLY A 26 16.18 -17.30 -13.91
N PHE A 27 16.35 -16.29 -13.04
CA PHE A 27 15.37 -15.22 -12.80
C PHE A 27 15.51 -14.01 -13.73
N GLY A 28 16.44 -14.01 -14.69
CA GLY A 28 16.64 -12.90 -15.62
C GLY A 28 17.17 -11.63 -14.93
N THR A 29 16.72 -10.45 -15.37
CA THR A 29 17.14 -9.15 -14.83
C THR A 29 16.07 -8.60 -13.88
N LEU A 30 16.45 -8.32 -12.63
CA LEU A 30 15.58 -7.79 -11.59
C LEU A 30 15.71 -6.26 -11.51
N GLY A 31 14.61 -5.54 -11.72
CA GLY A 31 14.56 -4.08 -11.58
C GLY A 31 14.21 -3.65 -10.15
N LEU A 32 15.09 -2.94 -9.44
CA LEU A 32 14.83 -2.38 -8.11
C LEU A 32 14.83 -0.86 -8.14
N LYS A 33 13.81 -0.22 -7.58
CA LYS A 33 13.81 1.22 -7.32
C LYS A 33 14.31 1.47 -5.90
N VAL A 34 15.45 2.12 -5.77
CA VAL A 34 16.11 2.41 -4.49
C VAL A 34 16.09 3.91 -4.25
N ALA A 35 15.56 4.32 -3.10
CA ALA A 35 15.66 5.68 -2.59
C ALA A 35 16.75 5.74 -1.52
N VAL A 36 17.67 6.70 -1.63
CA VAL A 36 18.64 7.00 -0.58
C VAL A 36 18.07 8.14 0.25
N ALA A 37 17.60 7.83 1.46
CA ALA A 37 17.03 8.82 2.35
C ALA A 37 18.14 9.63 3.04
N GLY A 38 18.40 10.85 2.57
CA GLY A 38 19.04 11.89 3.37
C GLY A 38 18.07 12.40 4.44
N GLU A 39 18.61 12.86 5.57
CA GLU A 39 17.87 13.34 6.74
C GLU A 39 17.10 14.64 6.44
N THR A 40 16.06 14.55 5.59
CA THR A 40 15.00 15.55 5.31
C THR A 40 14.05 15.02 4.23
N ALA A 41 13.69 13.73 4.27
CA ALA A 41 12.67 13.19 3.37
C ALA A 41 11.50 12.63 4.19
N LYS A 42 10.47 13.47 4.38
CA LYS A 42 9.14 13.01 4.78
C LYS A 42 8.68 11.99 3.72
N PRO A 43 8.22 10.79 4.10
CA PRO A 43 7.80 9.80 3.11
C PRO A 43 6.57 10.33 2.36
N GLU A 44 6.79 10.82 1.15
CA GLU A 44 5.71 11.03 0.20
C GLU A 44 5.28 9.64 -0.31
N PRO A 45 3.97 9.32 -0.29
CA PRO A 45 3.50 8.07 -0.87
C PRO A 45 3.90 8.01 -2.35
N PRO A 46 4.19 6.82 -2.90
CA PRO A 46 4.59 6.68 -4.29
C PRO A 46 3.56 7.36 -5.18
N ALA A 47 4.05 8.25 -6.05
CA ALA A 47 3.27 8.93 -7.06
C ALA A 47 2.77 7.91 -8.10
N ASP A 48 1.63 7.30 -7.80
CA ASP A 48 0.72 6.81 -8.82
C ASP A 48 0.35 8.00 -9.74
N GLY A 49 0.35 7.75 -11.04
CA GLY A 49 0.41 8.80 -12.06
C GLY A 49 -0.72 9.84 -12.01
N PRO A 50 -0.56 10.97 -12.75
CA PRO A 50 -1.40 12.17 -12.63
C PRO A 50 -2.79 12.04 -13.31
N LYS A 51 -3.51 10.93 -13.13
CA LYS A 51 -4.89 10.75 -13.63
C LYS A 51 -5.87 10.14 -12.62
N ASP A 52 -5.41 9.63 -11.47
CA ASP A 52 -6.28 8.92 -10.51
C ASP A 52 -6.62 9.71 -9.24
N GLY A 53 -5.96 10.84 -8.98
CA GLY A 53 -6.20 11.64 -7.77
C GLY A 53 -7.63 12.15 -7.62
N GLN A 54 -8.34 12.41 -8.72
CA GLN A 54 -9.72 12.90 -8.69
C GLN A 54 -10.72 11.77 -8.38
N LYS A 55 -10.45 10.54 -8.86
CA LYS A 55 -11.25 9.35 -8.57
C LYS A 55 -11.05 8.88 -7.14
N VAL A 56 -9.80 8.90 -6.65
CA VAL A 56 -9.47 8.56 -5.26
C VAL A 56 -10.11 9.55 -4.28
N LYS A 57 -10.12 10.86 -4.61
CA LYS A 57 -10.79 11.86 -3.79
C LYS A 57 -12.30 11.65 -3.73
N ALA A 58 -12.95 11.40 -4.87
CA ALA A 58 -14.39 11.11 -4.93
C ALA A 58 -14.75 9.83 -4.16
N ALA A 59 -13.94 8.78 -4.26
CA ALA A 59 -14.13 7.54 -3.50
C ALA A 59 -13.97 7.77 -2.00
N LYS A 60 -12.96 8.55 -1.58
CA LYS A 60 -12.74 8.90 -0.17
C LYS A 60 -13.90 9.72 0.40
N GLU A 61 -14.39 10.71 -0.35
CA GLU A 61 -15.58 11.48 0.04
C GLU A 61 -16.83 10.60 0.16
N TYR A 62 -17.01 9.64 -0.74
CA TYR A 62 -18.11 8.67 -0.65
C TYR A 62 -18.00 7.79 0.60
N LEU A 63 -16.81 7.26 0.89
CA LEU A 63 -16.55 6.46 2.09
C LEU A 63 -16.83 7.24 3.38
N SER A 64 -16.35 8.48 3.45
CA SER A 64 -16.57 9.36 4.61
C SER A 64 -18.04 9.78 4.74
N LYS A 65 -18.72 10.13 3.64
CA LYS A 65 -20.15 10.53 3.64
C LYS A 65 -21.06 9.41 4.16
N HIS A 66 -20.75 8.16 3.82
CA HIS A 66 -21.51 7.00 4.25
C HIS A 66 -20.99 6.37 5.56
N GLY A 67 -19.95 6.96 6.18
CA GLY A 67 -19.36 6.44 7.42
C GLY A 67 -18.84 5.00 7.31
N LEU A 68 -18.48 4.56 6.09
CA LEU A 68 -18.14 3.16 5.81
C LEU A 68 -16.85 2.74 6.51
N GLU A 69 -15.90 3.66 6.66
CA GLU A 69 -14.62 3.42 7.33
C GLU A 69 -14.81 3.06 8.82
N VAL A 70 -15.70 3.76 9.53
CA VAL A 70 -15.98 3.52 10.95
C VAL A 70 -16.68 2.17 11.12
N ARG A 71 -17.74 1.94 10.33
CA ARG A 71 -18.52 0.69 10.39
C ARG A 71 -17.68 -0.54 10.08
N LEU A 72 -16.81 -0.43 9.07
CA LEU A 72 -15.91 -1.53 8.71
C LEU A 72 -14.89 -1.80 9.83
N SER A 73 -14.35 -0.74 10.45
CA SER A 73 -13.40 -0.88 11.56
C SER A 73 -14.00 -1.61 12.75
N GLU A 74 -15.23 -1.27 13.13
CA GLU A 74 -15.96 -1.94 14.21
C GLU A 74 -16.28 -3.40 13.87
N ALA A 75 -16.72 -3.68 12.63
CA ALA A 75 -16.97 -5.04 12.17
C ALA A 75 -15.68 -5.89 12.17
N MET A 76 -14.57 -5.30 11.75
CA MET A 76 -13.26 -5.97 11.74
C MET A 76 -12.79 -6.30 13.17
N GLN A 77 -12.99 -5.38 14.13
CA GLN A 77 -12.70 -5.65 15.54
C GLN A 77 -13.56 -6.79 16.11
N ALA A 78 -14.84 -6.87 15.71
CA ALA A 78 -15.72 -7.97 16.12
C ALA A 78 -15.24 -9.32 15.57
N VAL A 79 -14.82 -9.38 14.30
CA VAL A 79 -14.23 -10.59 13.71
C VAL A 79 -12.97 -11.03 14.47
N LEU A 80 -12.09 -10.09 14.80
CA LEU A 80 -10.86 -10.41 15.56
C LEU A 80 -11.14 -10.87 16.99
N ARG A 81 -12.25 -10.43 17.59
CA ARG A 81 -12.68 -10.80 18.93
C ARG A 81 -13.34 -12.19 18.96
N GLU A 82 -14.31 -12.43 18.09
CA GLU A 82 -15.10 -13.66 18.10
C GLU A 82 -14.42 -14.81 17.34
N LYS A 83 -13.46 -14.48 16.45
CA LYS A 83 -12.75 -15.43 15.58
C LYS A 83 -13.70 -16.50 15.01
N PRO A 84 -14.75 -16.07 14.29
CA PRO A 84 -15.70 -16.99 13.70
C PRO A 84 -15.00 -17.89 12.67
N SER A 85 -15.52 -19.09 12.46
CA SER A 85 -15.01 -20.04 11.47
C SER A 85 -15.12 -19.49 10.04
N ASP A 86 -16.11 -18.65 9.78
CA ASP A 86 -16.27 -17.94 8.51
C ASP A 86 -16.30 -16.41 8.73
N PRO A 87 -15.16 -15.71 8.58
CA PRO A 87 -15.07 -14.28 8.83
C PRO A 87 -15.79 -13.44 7.78
N ALA A 88 -15.95 -13.94 6.56
CA ALA A 88 -16.60 -13.21 5.47
C ALA A 88 -18.11 -13.14 5.69
N GLU A 89 -18.74 -14.28 6.03
CA GLU A 89 -20.17 -14.33 6.35
C GLU A 89 -20.51 -13.48 7.58
N PHE A 90 -19.69 -13.57 8.64
CA PHE A 90 -19.87 -12.76 9.84
C PHE A 90 -19.79 -11.26 9.55
N LEU A 91 -18.80 -10.84 8.75
CA LEU A 91 -18.59 -9.43 8.40
C LEU A 91 -19.73 -8.89 7.53
N ALA A 92 -20.24 -9.68 6.58
CA ALA A 92 -21.41 -9.33 5.78
C ALA A 92 -22.67 -9.14 6.67
N ASN A 93 -22.93 -10.09 7.57
CA ASN A 93 -24.04 -10.00 8.52
C ASN A 93 -23.93 -8.76 9.41
N LYS A 94 -22.72 -8.46 9.92
CA LYS A 94 -22.48 -7.26 10.73
C LYS A 94 -22.73 -5.96 9.96
N LEU A 95 -22.25 -5.88 8.71
CA LEU A 95 -22.45 -4.69 7.88
C LEU A 95 -23.92 -4.50 7.47
N MET A 96 -24.67 -5.58 7.26
CA MET A 96 -26.10 -5.52 6.99
C MET A 96 -26.91 -5.11 8.23
N ALA A 97 -26.50 -5.56 9.42
CA ALA A 97 -27.16 -5.23 10.68
C ALA A 97 -26.97 -3.76 11.09
N SER A 98 -25.86 -3.12 10.74
CA SER A 98 -25.57 -1.71 11.06
C SER A 98 -26.31 -0.68 10.17
N ARG A 99 -27.45 -1.06 9.57
CA ARG A 99 -28.31 -0.19 8.75
C ARG A 99 -29.44 0.38 9.61
N GLU A 100 -29.12 1.41 10.39
CA GLU A 100 -30.08 2.28 11.08
C GLU A 100 -29.65 3.75 10.91
#